data_AF-A0AAW8DC66-F1
#
_entry.id   AF-A0AAW8DC66-F1
#
_cell.length_a   1.000
_cell.length_b   1.000
_cell.length_c   1.000
_cell.angle_alpha   90.00
_cell.angle_beta   90.00
_cell.angle_gamma   90.00
#
_symmetry.space_group_name_H-M   'P 1'
#
loop_
_entity.id
_entity.type
_entity.pdbx_description
1 polymer ?
#
loop_
_entity_poly.entity_id
_entity_poly.type
_entity_poly.pdbx_seq_one_letter_code
_entity_poly.pdbx_strand_id
1 'polypeptide(L)'
;MSVEQNPGSGPGSTDAVPAEPLLSVVKGDPTPEELAALAAVVASLGSPEEAEAPKPSTRHWLRRQQLRMDPTPGPGAWKRSRG
;
A
#
# COMPACT_ATOMS: atom_id res chain seq x y z
N MET A 1 -16.14 7.14 53.42
CA MET A 1 -14.77 6.63 53.27
C MET A 1 -14.90 5.21 52.71
N SER A 2 -14.34 4.76 51.59
CA SER A 2 -13.17 5.22 50.85
C SER A 2 -13.33 4.88 49.37
N VAL A 3 -12.75 5.75 48.57
CA VAL A 3 -12.39 5.55 47.17
C VAL A 3 -11.29 4.49 47.09
N GLU A 4 -11.46 3.45 46.28
CA GLU A 4 -10.33 2.74 45.70
C GLU A 4 -10.39 2.92 44.17
N GLN A 5 -9.72 3.98 43.73
CA GLN A 5 -9.30 4.15 42.35
C GLN A 5 -8.14 3.19 42.12
N ASN A 6 -8.27 2.28 41.15
CA ASN A 6 -7.13 1.57 40.57
C ASN A 6 -6.99 2.00 39.09
N PRO A 7 -6.05 2.91 38.75
CA PRO A 7 -5.81 3.31 37.36
C PRO A 7 -4.86 2.32 36.69
N GLY A 8 -5.42 1.27 36.11
CA GLY A 8 -4.71 0.31 35.26
C GLY A 8 -5.14 0.37 33.79
N SER A 9 -5.56 1.52 33.27
CA SER A 9 -5.81 1.71 31.83
C SER A 9 -4.51 2.12 31.14
N GLY A 10 -3.69 1.14 30.77
CA GLY A 10 -2.76 1.31 29.65
C GLY A 10 -3.47 0.85 28.37
N PRO A 11 -3.73 1.71 27.38
CA PRO A 11 -4.20 1.22 26.09
C PRO A 11 -3.01 0.62 25.33
N GLY A 12 -3.14 -0.65 24.93
CA GLY A 12 -2.39 -1.18 23.80
C GLY A 12 -1.20 -2.09 24.12
N SER A 13 -1.43 -3.19 24.84
CA SER A 13 -0.74 -4.43 24.44
C SER A 13 -1.73 -5.25 23.64
N THR A 14 -1.77 -4.97 22.34
CA THR A 14 -2.38 -5.83 21.35
C THR A 14 -1.52 -7.08 21.27
N ASP A 15 -1.83 -8.07 22.12
CA ASP A 15 -1.41 -9.45 21.93
C ASP A 15 -2.27 -10.04 20.80
N ALA A 16 -2.11 -9.48 19.60
CA ALA A 16 -2.62 -10.07 18.38
C ALA A 16 -1.48 -10.91 17.80
N VAL A 17 -1.79 -12.18 17.50
CA VAL A 17 -0.98 -13.03 16.63
C VAL A 17 -0.49 -12.17 15.46
N PRO A 18 0.81 -12.11 15.15
CA PRO A 18 1.32 -11.15 14.18
C PRO A 18 0.71 -11.48 12.81
N ALA A 19 -0.35 -10.75 12.47
CA ALA A 19 -0.84 -10.68 11.11
C ALA A 19 0.31 -10.12 10.26
N GLU A 20 0.56 -10.73 9.11
CA GLU A 20 1.60 -10.24 8.22
C GLU A 20 1.34 -8.75 7.90
N PRO A 21 2.33 -7.87 8.09
CA PRO A 21 2.13 -6.44 7.92
C PRO A 21 1.80 -6.12 6.46
N LEU A 22 0.70 -5.40 6.24
CA LEU A 22 0.23 -5.02 4.89
C LEU A 22 1.25 -4.14 4.15
N LEU A 23 2.01 -3.33 4.87
CA LEU A 23 3.04 -2.43 4.35
C LEU A 23 4.27 -2.51 5.25
N SER A 24 5.47 -2.42 4.67
CA SER A 24 6.74 -2.39 5.42
C SER A 24 7.65 -1.27 4.95
N VAL A 25 8.39 -0.68 5.88
CA VAL A 25 9.40 0.35 5.60
C VAL A 25 10.73 -0.34 5.32
N VAL A 26 11.14 -0.38 4.05
CA VAL A 26 12.40 -1.03 3.64
C VAL A 26 13.62 -0.11 3.87
N LYS A 27 13.39 1.20 4.00
CA LYS A 27 14.45 2.20 4.20
C LYS A 27 13.92 3.45 4.91
N GLY A 28 14.70 3.98 5.84
CA GLY A 28 14.39 5.20 6.59
C GLY A 28 13.70 4.94 7.92
N ASP A 29 13.47 6.00 8.68
CA ASP A 29 12.74 5.98 9.95
C ASP A 29 11.69 7.10 9.92
N PRO A 30 10.54 6.87 9.25
CA PRO A 30 9.51 7.89 9.10
C PRO A 30 8.83 8.16 10.44
N THR A 31 8.41 9.41 10.64
CA THR A 31 7.60 9.70 11.83
C THR A 31 6.23 9.01 11.72
N PRO A 32 5.53 8.76 12.84
CA PRO A 32 4.21 8.14 12.83
C PRO A 32 3.20 8.88 11.94
N GLU A 33 3.30 10.21 11.92
CA GLU A 33 2.42 11.09 11.13
C GLU A 33 2.68 10.91 9.62
N GLU A 34 3.93 10.79 9.21
CA GLU A 34 4.31 10.56 7.82
C GLU A 34 3.85 9.18 7.33
N LEU A 35 3.99 8.16 8.18
CA LEU A 35 3.51 6.81 7.87
C LEU A 35 1.99 6.79 7.72
N ALA A 36 1.26 7.46 8.62
CA ALA A 36 -0.20 7.57 8.55
C ALA A 36 -0.67 8.31 7.29
N ALA A 37 0.01 9.40 6.92
CA ALA A 37 -0.30 10.14 5.70
C ALA A 37 -0.13 9.28 4.44
N LEU A 38 0.97 8.52 4.34
CA LEU A 38 1.19 7.61 3.21
C LEU A 38 0.18 6.46 3.19
N ALA A 39 -0.15 5.88 4.34
CA ALA A 39 -1.17 4.84 4.42
C ALA A 39 -2.55 5.35 3.96
N ALA A 40 -2.93 6.58 4.31
CA ALA A 40 -4.18 7.19 3.87
C ALA A 40 -4.23 7.39 2.34
N VAL A 41 -3.11 7.80 1.72
CA VAL A 41 -3.02 7.91 0.26
C VAL A 41 -3.14 6.53 -0.41
N VAL A 42 -2.44 5.51 0.10
CA VAL A 42 -2.55 4.15 -0.47
C VAL A 42 -3.97 3.61 -0.30
N ALA A 43 -4.62 3.87 0.84
CA ALA A 43 -6.00 3.49 1.08
C ALA A 43 -6.98 4.21 0.13
N SER A 44 -6.74 5.48 -0.20
CA SER A 44 -7.61 6.22 -1.13
C SER A 44 -7.52 5.71 -2.56
N LEU A 45 -6.35 5.24 -3.01
CA LEU A 45 -6.18 4.59 -4.32
C LEU A 45 -6.95 3.26 -4.43
N GLY A 46 -7.16 2.58 -3.29
CA GLY A 46 -7.90 1.32 -3.22
C GLY A 46 -9.39 1.49 -2.90
N SER A 47 -9.83 2.69 -2.55
CA SER A 47 -11.23 2.96 -2.25
C SER A 47 -12.00 3.17 -3.55
N PRO A 48 -12.96 2.30 -3.91
CA PRO A 48 -13.82 2.58 -5.05
C PRO A 48 -14.63 3.84 -4.74
N GLU A 49 -14.36 4.91 -5.49
CA GLU A 49 -15.26 6.05 -5.57
C GLU A 49 -16.53 5.57 -6.29
N GLU A 50 -17.70 5.78 -5.69
CA GLU A 50 -18.98 5.50 -6.33
C GLU A 50 -19.22 6.53 -7.46
N ALA A 51 -18.54 6.39 -8.61
CA ALA A 51 -18.95 6.96 -9.89
C ALA A 51 -18.12 6.46 -11.09
N GLU A 52 -18.85 5.96 -12.09
CA GLU A 52 -18.56 5.66 -13.50
C GLU A 52 -17.31 4.86 -13.93
N ALA A 53 -17.59 3.79 -14.69
CA ALA A 53 -16.61 2.83 -15.18
C ALA A 53 -15.55 3.46 -16.11
N PRO A 54 -14.27 3.07 -15.98
CA PRO A 54 -13.21 3.54 -16.87
C PRO A 54 -13.39 2.95 -18.28
N LYS A 55 -13.04 3.73 -19.31
CA LYS A 55 -12.71 3.19 -20.65
C LYS A 55 -11.20 3.01 -20.76
N PRO A 56 -10.63 1.85 -20.38
CA PRO A 56 -9.26 1.56 -20.71
C PRO A 56 -9.16 1.15 -22.19
N SER A 57 -8.18 1.71 -22.90
CA SER A 57 -7.48 0.89 -23.89
C SER A 57 -6.50 0.00 -23.11
N THR A 58 -7.01 -1.09 -22.54
CA THR A 58 -6.27 -2.21 -21.91
C THR A 58 -5.28 -2.89 -22.88
N ARG A 59 -5.18 -2.40 -24.12
CA ARG A 59 -4.55 -3.10 -25.23
C ARG A 59 -3.09 -2.76 -25.43
N HIS A 60 -2.50 -1.80 -24.71
CA HIS A 60 -1.09 -1.45 -24.94
C HIS A 60 -0.14 -2.58 -24.54
N TRP A 61 -0.35 -3.16 -23.36
CA TRP A 61 0.37 -4.35 -22.92
C TRP A 61 0.03 -5.59 -23.78
N LEU A 62 -1.26 -5.81 -24.05
CA LEU A 62 -1.75 -6.93 -24.86
C LEU A 62 -1.25 -6.91 -26.32
N ARG A 63 -1.14 -5.73 -26.92
CA ARG A 63 -0.59 -5.49 -28.26
C ARG A 63 0.91 -5.79 -28.29
N ARG A 64 1.63 -5.42 -27.23
CA ARG A 64 3.07 -5.69 -27.07
C ARG A 64 3.35 -7.19 -26.96
N GLN A 65 2.51 -7.91 -26.22
CA GLN A 65 2.56 -9.36 -26.09
C GLN A 65 2.23 -10.09 -27.42
N GLN A 66 1.18 -9.66 -28.15
CA GLN A 66 0.83 -10.23 -29.46
C GLN A 66 1.91 -10.03 -30.52
N LEU A 67 2.65 -8.91 -30.44
CA LEU A 67 3.77 -8.60 -31.32
C LEU A 67 5.09 -9.24 -30.88
N ARG A 68 5.08 -10.07 -29.81
CA ARG A 68 6.27 -10.70 -29.20
C ARG A 68 7.37 -9.66 -28.89
N MET A 69 6.95 -8.46 -28.49
CA MET A 69 7.81 -7.36 -28.10
C MET A 69 8.15 -7.49 -26.62
N ASP A 70 8.68 -8.65 -26.24
CA ASP A 70 9.10 -8.90 -24.86
C ASP A 70 10.27 -7.95 -24.52
N PRO A 71 10.27 -7.32 -23.34
CA PRO A 71 11.40 -6.50 -22.92
C PRO A 71 12.62 -7.41 -22.74
N THR A 72 13.70 -7.13 -23.47
CA THR A 72 14.97 -7.85 -23.27
C THR A 72 15.42 -7.68 -21.81
N PRO A 73 15.60 -8.78 -21.05
CA PRO A 73 16.09 -8.72 -19.68
C PRO A 73 17.47 -8.08 -19.64
N GLY A 74 17.67 -7.14 -18.73
CA GLY A 74 18.96 -6.49 -18.57
C GLY A 74 18.88 -5.16 -17.83
N PRO A 75 20.05 -4.57 -17.52
CA PRO A 75 20.12 -3.27 -16.88
C PRO A 75 19.29 -2.23 -17.64
N GLY A 76 18.33 -1.62 -16.95
CA GLY A 76 17.46 -0.57 -17.53
C GLY A 76 16.16 -1.05 -18.19
N ALA A 77 15.88 -2.35 -18.25
CA ALA A 77 14.64 -2.88 -18.84
C ALA A 77 13.37 -2.37 -18.13
N TRP A 78 13.38 -2.29 -16.80
CA TRP A 78 12.28 -1.80 -15.96
C TRP A 78 11.91 -0.33 -16.15
N LYS A 79 12.78 0.48 -16.75
CA LYS A 79 12.46 1.90 -17.03
C LYS A 79 11.50 2.03 -18.22
N ARG A 80 11.49 1.05 -19.13
CA ARG A 80 10.67 1.04 -20.35
C ARG A 80 9.29 0.38 -20.16
N SER A 81 8.99 -0.15 -18.98
CA SER A 81 7.71 -0.78 -18.65
C SER A 81 6.65 0.17 -18.09
N ARG A 82 6.95 1.46 -17.89
CA ARG A 82 6.02 2.45 -17.32
C ARG A 82 5.10 3.12 -18.35
N GLY A 83 4.42 2.33 -19.19
CA GLY A 83 3.40 2.82 -20.11
C GLY A 83 2.18 1.92 -20.11
#